data_AF-A0A7S2XZS4-F1
#
_entry.id   AF-A0A7S2XZS4-F1
#
_cell.length_a   1.000
_cell.length_b   1.000
_cell.length_c   1.000
_cell.angle_alpha   90.00
_cell.angle_beta   90.00
_cell.angle_gamma   90.00
#
_symmetry.space_group_name_H-M   'P 1'
#
loop_
_entity.id
_entity.type
_entity.pdbx_description
1 polymer ?
#
loop_
_entity_poly.entity_id
_entity_poly.type
_entity_poly.pdbx_seq_one_letter_code
_entity_poly.pdbx_strand_id
1 'polypeptide(L)'
;MRFEDGIWGDKLYQRAAEGLVRCYLSLKERGLAPDKDQEPDYSNMSAAEKKKAKAKARKAAKKAQKEKEEEEKAQEEEKKAQKRAEEQAALENGDTNLKRRQERLNRPIPVDEDPKGLKLAAKDPLVESAKVVSTLVCNAPRAVNSQVLAFDVALERGKVLLALQAVVRGARLGEHAPDMTEQEPTDHITTNTAEKEQGVAPGAMPPAIAIRLVRLALRI
;
A
#
# COMPACT_ATOMS: atom_id res chain seq x y z
N MET A 1 28.08 14.19 -4.34
CA MET A 1 26.70 14.09 -3.84
C MET A 1 26.70 13.17 -2.63
N ARG A 2 25.97 13.51 -1.58
CA ARG A 2 25.86 12.67 -0.38
C ARG A 2 24.76 11.64 -0.63
N PHE A 3 24.90 10.44 -0.06
CA PHE A 3 23.87 9.40 -0.17
C PHE A 3 22.50 9.88 0.35
N GLU A 4 22.52 10.71 1.40
CA GLU A 4 21.35 11.29 2.06
C GLU A 4 20.42 12.05 1.09
N ASP A 5 20.99 12.70 0.07
CA ASP A 5 20.22 13.48 -0.92
C ASP A 5 19.38 12.58 -1.84
N GLY A 6 19.71 11.29 -1.96
CA GLY A 6 19.06 10.33 -2.87
C GLY A 6 18.02 9.41 -2.22
N ILE A 7 17.83 9.46 -0.90
CA ILE A 7 17.00 8.50 -0.15
C ILE A 7 15.54 8.51 -0.65
N TRP A 8 14.99 9.68 -0.95
CA TRP A 8 13.61 9.82 -1.44
C TRP A 8 13.46 9.52 -2.93
N GLY A 9 14.57 9.36 -3.64
CA GLY A 9 14.60 8.94 -5.04
C GLY A 9 14.63 7.43 -5.21
N ASP A 10 14.84 6.66 -4.14
CA ASP A 10 15.02 5.21 -4.23
C ASP A 10 13.74 4.45 -4.61
N LYS A 11 13.88 3.32 -5.30
CA LYS A 11 12.77 2.49 -5.79
C LYS A 11 11.87 2.01 -4.64
N LEU A 12 12.46 1.70 -3.47
CA LEU A 12 11.70 1.26 -2.29
C LEU A 12 10.81 2.38 -1.75
N TYR A 13 11.34 3.61 -1.67
CA TYR A 13 10.57 4.78 -1.27
C TYR A 13 9.45 5.08 -2.26
N GLN A 14 9.74 5.04 -3.56
CA GLN A 14 8.75 5.25 -4.62
C GLN A 14 7.60 4.23 -4.51
N ARG A 15 7.91 2.95 -4.31
CA ARG A 15 6.91 1.88 -4.16
C ARG A 15 6.04 2.06 -2.92
N ALA A 16 6.65 2.43 -1.78
CA ALA A 16 5.91 2.70 -0.55
C ALA A 16 4.99 3.92 -0.70
N ALA A 17 5.51 5.00 -1.29
CA ALA A 17 4.76 6.23 -1.52
C ALA A 17 3.60 6.03 -2.51
N GLU A 18 3.77 5.20 -3.54
CA GLU A 18 2.69 4.78 -4.44
C GLU A 18 1.53 4.11 -3.68
N GLY A 19 1.85 3.14 -2.84
CA GLY A 19 0.86 2.46 -2.00
C GLY A 19 0.15 3.44 -1.06
N LEU A 20 0.91 4.33 -0.42
CA LEU A 20 0.39 5.34 0.50
C LEU A 20 -0.59 6.31 -0.18
N VAL A 21 -0.25 6.85 -1.35
CA VAL A 21 -1.11 7.76 -2.11
C VAL A 21 -2.41 7.05 -2.52
N ARG A 22 -2.32 5.80 -3.00
CA ARG A 22 -3.50 5.00 -3.35
C ARG A 22 -4.41 4.78 -2.14
N CYS A 23 -3.85 4.47 -0.97
CA CYS A 23 -4.64 4.34 0.26
C CYS A 23 -5.36 5.64 0.62
N TYR A 24 -4.72 6.81 0.49
CA TYR A 24 -5.37 8.10 0.73
C TYR A 24 -6.49 8.40 -0.27
N LEU A 25 -6.29 8.08 -1.55
CA LEU A 25 -7.33 8.24 -2.57
C LEU A 25 -8.53 7.33 -2.30
N SER A 26 -8.29 6.05 -1.99
CA SER A 26 -9.37 5.13 -1.61
C SER A 26 -10.08 5.55 -0.32
N LEU A 27 -9.36 6.14 0.64
CA LEU A 27 -9.94 6.69 1.86
C LEU A 27 -10.85 7.89 1.57
N LYS A 28 -10.49 8.73 0.58
CA LYS A 28 -11.35 9.83 0.10
C LYS A 28 -12.61 9.29 -0.55
N GLU A 29 -12.48 8.31 -1.45
CA GLU A 29 -13.62 7.72 -2.19
C GLU A 29 -14.62 7.03 -1.26
N ARG A 30 -14.13 6.23 -0.31
CA ARG A 30 -14.96 5.51 0.67
C ARG A 30 -15.44 6.39 1.82
N GLY A 31 -14.75 7.51 2.06
CA GLY A 31 -14.85 8.30 3.28
C GLY A 31 -14.32 7.55 4.51
N LEU A 32 -14.22 8.24 5.66
CA LEU A 32 -13.93 7.62 6.96
C LEU A 32 -15.13 6.83 7.52
N ALA A 33 -15.98 6.29 6.64
CA ALA A 33 -17.05 5.42 7.06
C ALA A 33 -16.43 4.03 7.34
N PRO A 34 -16.46 3.53 8.59
CA PRO A 34 -16.28 2.10 8.79
C PRO A 34 -17.35 1.40 7.96
N ASP A 35 -17.07 0.22 7.39
CA ASP A 35 -18.08 -0.67 6.79
C ASP A 35 -19.24 -0.86 7.76
N LYS A 36 -20.23 0.03 7.70
CA LYS A 36 -21.49 -0.06 8.43
C LYS A 36 -22.62 -0.50 7.51
N ASP A 37 -22.37 -0.58 6.21
CA ASP A 37 -23.40 -0.84 5.20
C ASP A 37 -23.25 -2.23 4.56
N GLN A 38 -23.04 -3.23 5.41
CA GLN A 38 -23.69 -4.53 5.21
C GLN A 38 -24.57 -4.80 6.43
N GLU A 39 -25.45 -3.86 6.77
CA GLU A 39 -26.68 -4.29 7.45
C GLU A 39 -27.44 -5.15 6.43
N PRO A 40 -27.66 -6.45 6.69
CA PRO A 40 -28.45 -7.27 5.78
C PRO A 40 -29.84 -6.66 5.67
N ASP A 41 -30.31 -6.46 4.45
CA ASP A 41 -31.63 -5.90 4.17
C ASP A 41 -32.72 -6.75 4.85
N TYR A 42 -33.27 -6.23 5.94
CA TYR A 42 -34.33 -6.86 6.72
C TYR A 42 -35.73 -6.49 6.22
N SER A 43 -35.87 -5.83 5.06
CA SER A 43 -37.16 -5.35 4.54
C SER A 43 -38.21 -6.46 4.40
N ASN A 44 -37.80 -7.71 4.14
CA ASN A 44 -38.69 -8.86 3.90
C ASN A 44 -39.01 -9.77 5.12
N MET A 45 -38.64 -9.40 6.35
CA MET A 45 -38.86 -10.26 7.54
C MET A 45 -39.89 -9.70 8.54
N SER A 46 -40.67 -10.59 9.17
CA SER A 46 -41.65 -10.24 10.20
C SER A 46 -40.98 -9.72 11.49
N ALA A 47 -41.71 -8.98 12.33
CA ALA A 47 -41.17 -8.38 13.57
C ALA A 47 -40.56 -9.43 14.54
N ALA A 48 -41.05 -10.67 14.52
CA ALA A 48 -40.53 -11.78 15.31
C ALA A 48 -39.18 -12.32 14.78
N GLU A 49 -38.99 -12.34 13.46
CA GLU A 49 -37.76 -12.77 12.80
C GLU A 49 -36.67 -11.70 12.84
N LYS A 50 -37.05 -10.42 12.72
CA LYS A 50 -36.15 -9.27 12.90
C LYS A 50 -35.47 -9.27 14.28
N LYS A 51 -36.19 -9.65 15.35
CA LYS A 51 -35.62 -9.73 16.71
C LYS A 51 -34.68 -10.92 16.87
N LYS A 52 -35.00 -12.08 16.28
CA LYS A 52 -34.12 -13.26 16.25
C LYS A 52 -32.86 -13.01 15.41
N ALA A 53 -32.99 -12.36 14.26
CA ALA A 53 -31.87 -12.05 13.38
C ALA A 53 -30.94 -11.01 13.99
N LYS A 54 -31.46 -9.94 14.63
CA LYS A 54 -30.64 -8.96 15.37
C LYS A 54 -29.92 -9.58 16.56
N ALA A 55 -30.55 -10.51 17.28
CA ALA A 55 -29.90 -11.23 18.38
C ALA A 55 -28.81 -12.19 17.89
N LYS A 56 -29.03 -12.89 16.77
CA LYS A 56 -28.05 -13.76 16.12
C LYS A 56 -26.87 -12.97 15.55
N ALA A 57 -27.14 -11.84 14.89
CA ALA A 57 -26.12 -10.91 14.38
C ALA A 57 -25.30 -10.29 15.53
N ARG A 58 -25.92 -9.86 16.63
CA ARG A 58 -25.20 -9.35 17.81
C ARG A 58 -24.32 -10.42 18.46
N LYS A 59 -24.78 -11.67 18.57
CA LYS A 59 -23.97 -12.77 19.10
C LYS A 59 -22.82 -13.14 18.17
N ALA A 60 -23.05 -13.17 16.85
CA ALA A 60 -22.02 -13.43 15.86
C ALA A 60 -20.97 -12.31 15.83
N ALA A 61 -21.37 -11.04 15.86
CA ALA A 61 -20.46 -9.90 15.90
C ALA A 61 -19.61 -9.88 17.19
N LYS A 62 -20.21 -10.17 18.35
CA LYS A 62 -19.47 -10.27 19.62
C LYS A 62 -18.49 -11.45 19.64
N LYS A 63 -18.84 -12.57 19.01
CA LYS A 63 -17.95 -13.73 18.90
C LYS A 63 -16.79 -13.45 17.95
N ALA A 64 -17.07 -12.91 16.77
CA ALA A 64 -16.07 -12.53 15.79
C ALA A 64 -15.12 -11.42 16.29
N GLN A 65 -15.60 -10.46 17.09
CA GLN A 65 -14.72 -9.46 17.71
C GLN A 65 -13.79 -10.07 18.75
N LYS A 66 -14.29 -10.99 19.59
CA LYS A 66 -13.45 -11.67 20.58
C LYS A 66 -12.42 -12.58 19.93
N GLU A 67 -12.81 -13.32 18.92
CA GLU A 67 -11.94 -14.24 18.19
C GLU A 67 -10.84 -13.48 17.43
N LYS A 68 -11.15 -12.33 16.82
CA LYS A 68 -10.14 -11.45 16.22
C LYS A 68 -9.19 -10.82 17.24
N GLU A 69 -9.71 -10.39 18.40
CA GLU A 69 -8.86 -9.82 19.45
C GLU A 69 -7.95 -10.88 20.10
N GLU A 70 -8.42 -12.12 20.18
CA GLU A 70 -7.65 -13.27 20.70
C GLU A 70 -6.63 -13.76 19.67
N GLU A 71 -6.97 -13.79 18.37
CA GLU A 71 -6.04 -14.08 17.27
C GLU A 71 -4.96 -12.99 17.13
N GLU A 72 -5.31 -11.71 17.24
CA GLU A 72 -4.31 -10.62 17.20
C GLU A 72 -3.34 -10.70 18.38
N LYS A 73 -3.83 -11.01 19.60
CA LYS A 73 -2.97 -11.21 20.77
C LYS A 73 -2.10 -12.46 20.63
N ALA A 74 -2.66 -13.57 20.16
CA ALA A 74 -1.91 -14.81 19.94
C ALA A 74 -0.84 -14.63 18.84
N GLN A 75 -1.15 -13.96 17.73
CA GLN A 75 -0.18 -13.67 16.69
C GLN A 75 0.89 -12.67 17.15
N GLU A 76 0.56 -11.71 18.01
CA GLU A 76 1.55 -10.80 18.58
C GLU A 76 2.48 -11.51 19.58
N GLU A 77 1.95 -12.44 20.39
CA GLU A 77 2.74 -13.28 21.29
C GLU A 77 3.61 -14.29 20.54
N GLU A 78 3.10 -14.96 19.50
CA GLU A 78 3.88 -15.87 18.67
C GLU A 78 5.00 -15.13 17.92
N LYS A 79 4.72 -13.95 17.35
CA LYS A 79 5.76 -13.12 16.71
C LYS A 79 6.81 -12.65 17.71
N LYS A 80 6.43 -12.36 18.97
CA LYS A 80 7.38 -12.04 20.04
C LYS A 80 8.19 -13.25 20.47
N ALA A 81 7.58 -14.44 20.54
CA ALA A 81 8.26 -15.69 20.90
C ALA A 81 9.24 -16.16 19.81
N GLN A 82 8.85 -16.10 18.54
CA GLN A 82 9.72 -16.45 17.40
C GLN A 82 10.92 -15.49 17.30
N LYS A 83 10.70 -14.18 17.46
CA LYS A 83 11.81 -13.21 17.51
C LYS A 83 12.78 -13.50 18.66
N ARG A 84 12.28 -13.88 19.83
CA ARG A 84 13.12 -14.25 20.99
C ARG A 84 13.88 -15.56 20.76
N ALA A 85 13.27 -16.55 20.10
CA ALA A 85 13.90 -17.83 19.79
C ALA A 85 14.98 -17.71 18.70
N GLU A 86 14.72 -16.94 17.63
CA GLU A 86 15.72 -16.62 16.60
C GLU A 86 16.89 -15.80 17.18
N GLU A 87 16.63 -14.91 18.13
CA GLU A 87 17.67 -14.16 18.85
C GLU A 87 18.53 -15.06 19.76
N GLN A 88 17.94 -16.05 20.44
CA GLN A 88 18.67 -17.02 21.25
C GLN A 88 19.55 -17.96 20.41
N ALA A 89 19.05 -18.43 19.26
CA ALA A 89 19.84 -19.23 18.32
C ALA A 89 20.98 -18.43 17.66
N ALA A 90 20.80 -17.11 17.48
CA ALA A 90 21.86 -16.23 16.98
C ALA A 90 22.94 -15.92 18.04
N LEU A 91 22.58 -15.84 19.33
CA LEU A 91 23.50 -15.61 20.45
C LEU A 91 24.53 -16.73 20.65
N GLU A 92 24.17 -17.98 20.32
CA GLU A 92 25.04 -19.15 20.47
C GLU A 92 26.23 -19.16 19.48
N ASN A 93 26.14 -18.39 18.38
CA ASN A 93 27.15 -18.34 17.32
C ASN A 93 28.24 -17.26 17.49
N GLY A 94 28.32 -16.59 18.65
CA GLY A 94 29.53 -15.87 19.07
C GLY A 94 29.92 -14.60 18.27
N ASP A 95 28.96 -13.89 17.67
CA ASP A 95 29.25 -12.72 16.84
C ASP A 95 29.24 -11.39 17.63
N THR A 96 30.32 -10.60 17.56
CA THR A 96 30.42 -9.28 18.25
C THR A 96 29.40 -8.23 17.77
N ASN A 97 28.76 -8.47 16.62
CA ASN A 97 27.61 -7.70 16.12
C ASN A 97 26.34 -7.87 16.96
N LEU A 98 26.20 -8.96 17.73
CA LEU A 98 25.04 -9.20 18.60
C LEU A 98 24.95 -8.20 19.74
N LYS A 99 26.07 -7.80 20.35
CA LYS A 99 26.04 -6.83 21.47
C LYS A 99 25.50 -5.47 21.01
N ARG A 100 25.89 -5.02 19.81
CA ARG A 100 25.43 -3.77 19.18
C ARG A 100 24.01 -3.89 18.61
N ARG A 101 23.55 -5.11 18.26
CA ARG A 101 22.16 -5.40 17.90
C ARG A 101 21.27 -5.41 19.16
N GLN A 102 21.74 -6.03 20.23
CA GLN A 102 21.06 -6.15 21.52
C GLN A 102 20.94 -4.80 22.24
N GLU A 103 21.94 -3.93 22.11
CA GLU A 103 21.85 -2.54 22.56
C GLU A 103 20.82 -1.72 21.76
N ARG A 104 20.62 -2.01 20.47
CA ARG A 104 19.53 -1.40 19.68
C ARG A 104 18.16 -1.97 20.04
N LEU A 105 18.06 -3.25 20.37
CA LEU A 105 16.84 -3.92 20.82
C LEU A 105 16.44 -3.53 22.24
N ASN A 106 17.42 -3.32 23.12
CA ASN A 106 17.23 -2.85 24.50
C ASN A 106 17.03 -1.33 24.58
N ARG A 107 17.18 -0.62 23.46
CA ARG A 107 16.83 0.79 23.39
C ARG A 107 15.32 0.89 23.60
N PRO A 108 14.83 1.72 24.53
CA PRO A 108 13.40 1.86 24.76
C PRO A 108 12.72 2.24 23.44
N ILE A 109 11.85 1.34 22.95
CA ILE A 109 11.05 1.57 21.76
C ILE A 109 10.11 2.73 22.11
N PRO A 110 10.14 3.85 21.36
CA PRO A 110 9.17 4.91 21.56
C PRO A 110 7.77 4.32 21.49
N VAL A 111 6.97 4.52 22.55
CA VAL A 111 5.60 4.02 22.60
C VAL A 111 4.80 4.77 21.55
N ASP A 112 4.27 4.06 20.56
CA ASP A 112 3.43 4.65 19.53
C ASP A 112 2.11 5.16 20.15
N GLU A 113 1.81 6.43 19.93
CA GLU A 113 0.61 7.09 20.44
C GLU A 113 -0.66 6.73 19.66
N ASP A 114 -0.54 6.04 18.52
CA ASP A 114 -1.65 5.63 17.66
C ASP A 114 -1.46 4.24 17.02
N PRO A 115 -1.47 3.16 17.82
CA PRO A 115 -1.24 1.80 17.32
C PRO A 115 -2.28 1.31 16.30
N LYS A 116 -3.45 1.98 16.24
CA LYS A 116 -4.52 1.66 15.28
C LYS A 116 -4.57 2.62 14.09
N GLY A 117 -3.73 3.66 14.05
CA GLY A 117 -3.68 4.64 12.95
C GLY A 117 -4.95 5.49 12.80
N LEU A 118 -5.80 5.58 13.82
CA LEU A 118 -7.08 6.29 13.74
C LEU A 118 -6.89 7.81 13.61
N LYS A 119 -5.87 8.37 14.27
CA LYS A 119 -5.52 9.79 14.15
C LYS A 119 -4.95 10.09 12.78
N LEU A 120 -4.21 9.14 12.18
CA LEU A 120 -3.70 9.29 10.83
C LEU A 120 -4.85 9.30 9.80
N ALA A 121 -5.83 8.42 9.96
CA ALA A 121 -7.00 8.36 9.08
C ALA A 121 -7.94 9.57 9.22
N ALA A 122 -7.95 10.23 10.37
CA ALA A 122 -8.78 11.41 10.62
C ALA A 122 -8.27 12.70 9.92
N LYS A 123 -7.00 12.75 9.49
CA LYS A 123 -6.44 13.90 8.76
C LYS A 123 -7.01 13.97 7.35
N ASP A 124 -6.92 15.15 6.73
CA ASP A 124 -7.36 15.32 5.34
C ASP A 124 -6.47 14.48 4.38
N PRO A 125 -7.01 13.41 3.77
CA PRO A 125 -6.24 12.50 2.94
C PRO A 125 -5.66 13.19 1.70
N LEU A 126 -6.34 14.24 1.21
CA LEU A 126 -5.95 14.92 -0.01
C LEU A 126 -4.74 15.85 0.21
N VAL A 127 -4.65 16.43 1.41
CA VAL A 127 -3.51 17.26 1.80
C VAL A 127 -2.28 16.39 2.07
N GLU A 128 -2.44 15.26 2.76
CA GLU A 128 -1.31 14.36 3.05
C GLU A 128 -0.76 13.70 1.77
N SER A 129 -1.63 13.19 0.90
CA SER A 129 -1.21 12.63 -0.40
C SER A 129 -0.45 13.65 -1.25
N ALA A 130 -0.87 14.92 -1.23
CA ALA A 130 -0.16 15.98 -1.96
C ALA A 130 1.26 16.24 -1.43
N LYS A 131 1.51 16.11 -0.13
CA LYS A 131 2.86 16.26 0.44
C LYS A 131 3.76 15.13 -0.05
N VAL A 132 3.27 13.90 0.01
CA VAL A 132 3.99 12.71 -0.46
C VAL A 132 4.35 12.84 -1.94
N VAL A 133 3.38 13.23 -2.77
CA VAL A 133 3.60 13.49 -4.19
C VAL A 133 4.62 14.61 -4.41
N SER A 134 4.57 15.70 -3.65
CA SER A 134 5.55 16.78 -3.77
C SER A 134 6.97 16.28 -3.52
N THR A 135 7.16 15.45 -2.48
CA THR A 135 8.46 14.83 -2.20
C THR A 135 8.89 13.91 -3.34
N LEU A 136 7.99 13.11 -3.90
CA LEU A 136 8.30 12.23 -5.04
C LEU A 136 8.69 13.01 -6.29
N VAL A 137 7.97 14.08 -6.65
CA VAL A 137 8.26 14.86 -7.85
C VAL A 137 9.58 15.62 -7.71
N CYS A 138 9.91 16.10 -6.52
CA CYS A 138 11.18 16.78 -6.27
C CYS A 138 12.39 15.83 -6.36
N ASN A 139 12.27 14.62 -5.84
CA ASN A 139 13.41 13.70 -5.69
C ASN A 139 13.50 12.63 -6.80
N ALA A 140 12.38 12.31 -7.44
CA ALA A 140 12.28 11.34 -8.54
C ALA A 140 11.53 11.93 -9.75
N PRO A 141 11.99 13.06 -10.34
CA PRO A 141 11.29 13.70 -11.46
C PRO A 141 11.30 12.84 -12.74
N ARG A 142 12.28 11.93 -12.88
CA ARG A 142 12.44 11.06 -14.06
C ARG A 142 11.59 9.78 -14.00
N ALA A 143 10.94 9.50 -12.87
CA ALA A 143 10.06 8.34 -12.75
C ALA A 143 8.67 8.67 -13.32
N VAL A 144 8.20 7.86 -14.27
CA VAL A 144 6.87 8.02 -14.88
C VAL A 144 5.77 7.88 -13.81
N ASN A 145 5.92 6.92 -12.89
CA ASN A 145 4.97 6.68 -11.80
C ASN A 145 4.77 7.92 -10.91
N SER A 146 5.83 8.68 -10.63
CA SER A 146 5.73 9.91 -9.83
C SER A 146 4.87 10.98 -10.53
N GLN A 147 4.96 11.08 -11.86
CA GLN A 147 4.12 12.02 -12.63
C GLN A 147 2.66 11.55 -12.71
N VAL A 148 2.42 10.23 -12.85
CA VAL A 148 1.07 9.65 -12.83
C VAL A 148 0.37 9.93 -11.50
N LEU A 149 1.05 9.67 -10.37
CA LEU A 149 0.50 9.97 -9.04
C LEU A 149 0.25 11.47 -8.83
N ALA A 150 1.13 12.32 -9.39
CA ALA A 150 0.94 13.77 -9.33
C ALA A 150 -0.28 14.23 -10.11
N PHE A 151 -0.55 13.62 -11.25
CA PHE A 151 -1.74 13.86 -12.05
C PHE A 151 -3.01 13.44 -11.30
N ASP A 152 -3.06 12.21 -10.77
CA ASP A 152 -4.22 11.69 -10.04
C ASP A 152 -4.59 12.60 -8.85
N VAL A 153 -3.60 12.94 -8.01
CA VAL A 153 -3.83 13.82 -6.86
C VAL A 153 -4.20 15.25 -7.29
N ALA A 154 -3.64 15.77 -8.39
CA ALA A 154 -3.98 17.10 -8.89
C ALA A 154 -5.42 17.18 -9.42
N LEU A 155 -5.89 16.14 -10.11
CA LEU A 155 -7.29 16.03 -10.54
C LEU A 155 -8.24 16.01 -9.35
N GLU A 156 -7.94 15.18 -8.35
CA GLU A 156 -8.76 15.07 -7.13
C GLU A 156 -8.79 16.34 -6.29
N ARG A 157 -7.80 17.23 -6.48
CA ARG A 157 -7.73 18.59 -5.89
C ARG A 157 -8.40 19.67 -6.75
N GLY A 158 -8.88 19.36 -7.94
CA GLY A 158 -9.39 20.33 -8.91
C GLY A 158 -8.32 21.24 -9.51
N LYS A 159 -7.03 20.88 -9.42
CA LYS A 159 -5.91 21.67 -9.93
C LYS A 159 -5.52 21.24 -11.34
N VAL A 160 -6.36 21.57 -12.31
CA VAL A 160 -6.23 21.11 -13.72
C VAL A 160 -4.89 21.51 -14.37
N LEU A 161 -4.37 22.71 -14.09
CA LEU A 161 -3.08 23.15 -14.65
C LEU A 161 -1.91 22.31 -14.15
N LEU A 162 -1.94 21.92 -12.87
CA LEU A 162 -0.90 21.08 -12.28
C LEU A 162 -1.01 19.64 -12.81
N ALA A 163 -2.24 19.16 -13.04
CA ALA A 163 -2.48 17.88 -13.67
C ALA A 163 -1.92 17.87 -15.11
N LEU A 164 -2.20 18.89 -15.91
CA LEU A 164 -1.64 19.02 -17.26
C LEU A 164 -0.11 19.08 -17.24
N GLN A 165 0.47 19.83 -16.31
CA GLN A 165 1.92 19.88 -16.14
C GLN A 165 2.53 18.50 -15.87
N ALA A 166 1.88 17.69 -15.03
CA ALA A 166 2.32 16.32 -14.76
C ALA A 166 2.24 15.44 -16.02
N VAL A 167 1.18 15.57 -16.83
CA VAL A 167 1.04 14.85 -18.12
C VAL A 167 2.15 15.25 -19.09
N VAL A 168 2.42 16.54 -19.25
CA VAL A 168 3.48 17.03 -20.15
C VAL A 168 4.86 16.52 -19.70
N ARG A 169 5.13 16.51 -18.39
CA ARG A 169 6.37 15.95 -17.84
C ARG A 169 6.46 14.44 -18.06
N GLY A 170 5.37 13.72 -17.84
CA GLY A 170 5.29 12.28 -18.08
C GLY A 170 5.49 11.90 -19.54
N ALA A 171 4.89 12.64 -20.48
CA ALA A 171 5.04 12.42 -21.92
C ALA A 171 6.50 12.54 -22.38
N ARG A 172 7.21 13.57 -21.91
CA ARG A 172 8.65 13.76 -22.19
C ARG A 172 9.53 12.62 -21.69
N LEU A 173 9.10 11.90 -20.63
CA LEU A 173 9.82 10.74 -20.10
C LEU A 173 9.51 9.47 -20.89
N GLY A 174 8.27 9.31 -21.35
CA GLY A 174 7.84 8.18 -22.17
C GLY A 174 8.53 8.13 -23.53
N GLU A 175 8.83 9.29 -24.12
CA GLU A 175 9.62 9.40 -25.37
C GLU A 175 11.08 8.99 -25.19
N HIS A 176 11.58 9.03 -23.96
CA HIS A 176 13.00 8.83 -23.63
C HIS A 176 13.25 7.60 -22.76
N ALA A 177 12.28 6.70 -22.60
CA ALA A 177 12.47 5.44 -21.91
C ALA A 177 13.24 4.48 -22.85
N PRO A 178 14.55 4.26 -22.67
CA PRO A 178 15.16 3.05 -23.23
C PRO A 178 14.46 1.85 -22.59
N ASP A 179 14.16 0.83 -23.39
CA ASP A 179 13.72 -0.49 -22.94
C ASP A 179 14.63 -0.97 -21.79
N MET A 180 14.20 -0.72 -20.56
CA MET A 180 14.72 -1.35 -19.35
C MET A 180 13.77 -2.51 -19.02
N THR A 181 13.55 -3.38 -20.01
CA THR A 181 12.94 -4.70 -19.83
C THR A 181 14.02 -5.68 -19.40
N GLU A 182 14.72 -5.42 -18.30
CA GLU A 182 15.65 -6.40 -17.71
C GLU A 182 15.74 -6.16 -16.20
N GLN A 183 15.52 -7.25 -15.45
CA GLN A 183 15.67 -7.43 -13.99
C GLN A 183 14.44 -7.02 -13.16
N GLU A 184 13.65 -7.95 -12.62
CA GLU A 184 14.08 -9.04 -11.73
C GLU A 184 13.79 -10.48 -12.23
N PRO A 185 14.71 -11.43 -12.04
CA PRO A 185 14.45 -12.86 -12.16
C PRO A 185 13.64 -13.37 -10.97
N THR A 186 12.42 -13.85 -11.20
CA THR A 186 11.63 -14.59 -10.22
C THR A 186 11.95 -16.08 -10.30
N ASP A 187 13.09 -16.48 -9.74
CA ASP A 187 13.22 -17.80 -9.13
C ASP A 187 13.13 -17.50 -7.62
N HIS A 188 12.33 -18.12 -6.78
CA HIS A 188 12.07 -19.55 -6.59
C HIS A 188 10.73 -19.69 -5.86
N ILE A 189 10.08 -20.85 -6.01
CA ILE A 189 8.77 -21.27 -5.44
C ILE A 189 7.58 -21.01 -6.39
N THR A 190 7.40 -21.90 -7.39
CA THR A 190 6.45 -23.02 -7.29
C THR A 190 6.50 -23.90 -8.54
N THR A 191 6.54 -25.20 -8.27
CA THR A 191 6.33 -26.37 -9.12
C THR A 191 5.44 -26.19 -10.37
N ASN A 192 5.98 -26.66 -11.50
CA ASN A 192 5.36 -27.65 -12.39
C ASN A 192 4.03 -27.28 -13.07
N THR A 193 4.08 -26.95 -14.37
CA THR A 193 3.29 -27.61 -15.45
C THR A 193 3.80 -27.08 -16.80
N ALA A 194 4.29 -27.99 -17.63
CA ALA A 194 4.63 -27.75 -19.02
C ALA A 194 3.40 -27.35 -19.84
N GLU A 195 3.53 -26.38 -20.76
CA GLU A 195 3.29 -26.58 -22.20
C GLU A 195 3.38 -25.26 -23.00
N LYS A 196 4.15 -25.35 -24.08
CA LYS A 196 4.03 -24.66 -25.39
C LYS A 196 4.34 -23.16 -25.52
N GLU A 197 5.53 -22.97 -26.09
CA GLU A 197 5.97 -21.89 -26.94
C GLU A 197 4.93 -21.46 -28.00
N GLN A 198 4.68 -20.15 -28.11
CA GLN A 198 4.54 -19.45 -29.39
C GLN A 198 5.13 -18.04 -29.24
N GLY A 199 6.16 -17.76 -30.03
CA GLY A 199 6.80 -16.45 -30.10
C GLY A 199 5.88 -15.40 -30.72
N VAL A 200 5.79 -14.25 -30.06
CA VAL A 200 5.20 -13.03 -30.61
C VAL A 200 6.24 -11.91 -30.45
N ALA A 201 6.49 -11.22 -31.56
CA ALA A 201 7.56 -10.24 -31.77
C ALA A 201 7.57 -9.09 -30.74
N PRO A 202 8.76 -8.59 -30.34
CA PRO A 202 8.88 -7.47 -29.41
C PRO A 202 8.62 -6.14 -30.13
N GLY A 203 7.62 -5.39 -29.68
CA GLY A 203 7.29 -4.08 -30.25
C GLY A 203 5.92 -3.51 -29.90
N ALA A 204 5.08 -4.24 -29.15
CA ALA A 204 3.79 -3.76 -28.70
C ALA A 204 3.82 -3.42 -27.21
N MET A 205 3.60 -2.15 -26.87
CA MET A 205 3.35 -1.70 -25.50
C MET A 205 2.28 -2.58 -24.83
N PRO A 206 2.43 -2.92 -23.54
CA PRO A 206 1.42 -3.69 -22.82
C PRO A 206 0.08 -2.93 -22.85
N PRO A 207 -1.01 -3.55 -23.34
CA PRO A 207 -2.28 -2.86 -23.58
C PRO A 207 -2.91 -2.28 -22.30
N ALA A 208 -2.49 -2.75 -21.12
CA ALA A 208 -3.00 -2.29 -19.83
C ALA A 208 -2.75 -0.79 -19.55
N ILE A 209 -1.63 -0.23 -20.03
CA ILE A 209 -1.27 1.18 -19.77
C ILE A 209 -1.98 2.12 -20.75
N ALA A 210 -2.01 1.74 -22.03
CA ALA A 210 -2.72 2.49 -23.07
C ALA A 210 -4.24 2.49 -22.82
N ILE A 211 -4.83 1.38 -22.40
CA ILE A 211 -6.26 1.30 -22.08
C ILE A 211 -6.61 2.19 -20.88
N ARG A 212 -5.72 2.35 -19.89
CA ARG A 212 -5.99 3.20 -18.72
C ARG A 212 -5.91 4.69 -19.05
N LEU A 213 -4.97 5.11 -19.90
CA LEU A 213 -4.89 6.49 -20.40
C LEU A 213 -6.05 6.84 -21.34
N VAL A 214 -6.44 5.93 -22.23
CA VAL A 214 -7.56 6.14 -23.17
C VAL A 214 -8.92 6.09 -22.45
N ARG A 215 -9.13 5.18 -21.49
CA ARG A 215 -10.39 5.16 -20.70
C ARG A 215 -10.57 6.38 -19.80
N LEU A 216 -9.48 7.02 -19.37
CA LEU A 216 -9.57 8.21 -18.53
C LEU A 216 -9.85 9.47 -19.36
N ALA A 217 -9.34 9.54 -20.60
CA ALA A 217 -9.62 10.62 -21.54
C ALA A 217 -11.08 10.62 -22.04
N LEU A 218 -11.76 9.47 -22.03
CA LEU A 218 -13.17 9.29 -22.45
C LEU A 218 -14.19 9.46 -21.31
N ARG A 219 -13.76 9.89 -20.11
CA ARG A 219 -14.63 10.11 -18.94
C ARG A 219 -14.81 11.60 -18.58
N ILE A 220 -14.39 12.49 -19.48
CA ILE A 220 -14.76 13.90 -19.56
C ILE A 220 -15.86 14.00 -20.62
#